data_AF-A0A3D0QUY0-F1
#
_entry.id   AF-A0A3D0QUY0-F1
#
_cell.length_a   1.000
_cell.length_b   1.000
_cell.length_c   1.000
_cell.angle_alpha   90.00
_cell.angle_beta   90.00
_cell.angle_gamma   90.00
#
_symmetry.space_group_name_H-M   'P 1'
#
loop_
_entity.id
_entity.type
_entity.pdbx_description
1 polymer ?
#
loop_
_entity_poly.entity_id
_entity_poly.type
_entity_poly.pdbx_seq_one_letter_code
_entity_poly.pdbx_strand_id
1 'polypeptide(L)'
;MLSRDLQSQRTVHPASAPGDDPLQRLQEETQPSGGDVRLRATTHPEEIVITGITLMCPQCGARRDWMVICDHNEISIRCRCAHQWIEPELTRADYEAVIDIGGQDYPSLEAAAQAAGYDGTLAGTYLAVPRAE
;
A
#
# COMPACT_ATOMS: atom_id res chain seq x y z
N MET A 1 45.14 48.60 0.91
CA MET A 1 45.31 47.20 1.37
C MET A 1 44.49 46.98 2.62
N LEU A 2 43.65 45.94 2.61
CA LEU A 2 42.98 45.23 3.73
C LEU A 2 41.52 44.89 3.35
N SER A 3 41.39 43.89 2.48
CA SER A 3 40.16 43.11 2.27
C SER A 3 39.99 42.17 3.45
N ARG A 4 38.87 42.28 4.19
CA ARG A 4 38.59 41.52 5.41
C ARG A 4 37.66 40.36 5.09
N ASP A 5 38.23 39.16 5.23
CA ASP A 5 37.65 37.83 5.15
C ASP A 5 36.35 37.69 5.96
N LEU A 6 35.23 37.56 5.25
CA LEU A 6 33.92 37.16 5.78
C LEU A 6 33.27 36.13 4.85
N GLN A 7 34.08 35.21 4.31
CA GLN A 7 33.55 34.01 3.67
C GLN A 7 33.26 32.97 4.74
N SER A 8 32.02 33.06 5.21
CA SER A 8 31.30 32.09 6.04
C SER A 8 31.81 30.67 5.84
N GLN A 9 32.29 30.09 6.94
CA GLN A 9 32.54 28.66 7.08
C GLN A 9 31.24 27.93 6.76
N ARG A 10 31.14 27.40 5.54
CA ARG A 10 30.04 26.54 5.11
C ARG A 10 30.34 25.15 5.67
N THR A 11 29.61 24.78 6.72
CA THR A 11 29.63 23.42 7.27
C THR A 11 29.34 22.45 6.14
N VAL A 12 30.30 21.57 5.84
CA VAL A 12 30.17 20.56 4.79
C VAL A 12 29.21 19.50 5.29
N HIS A 13 27.97 19.53 4.80
CA HIS A 13 27.01 18.46 4.99
C HIS A 13 27.52 17.22 4.22
N PRO A 14 27.53 16.02 4.83
CA PRO A 14 27.88 14.82 4.09
C PRO A 14 26.84 14.61 2.98
N ALA A 15 27.33 14.35 1.77
CA ALA A 15 26.49 14.04 0.63
C ALA A 15 25.78 12.71 0.89
N SER A 16 24.45 12.75 0.98
CA SER A 16 23.61 11.55 0.98
C SER A 16 23.87 10.74 -0.28
N ALA A 17 23.87 9.41 -0.17
CA ALA A 17 24.08 8.52 -1.31
C ALA A 17 23.02 8.78 -2.41
N PRO A 18 23.37 8.63 -3.71
CA PRO A 18 22.43 8.79 -4.80
C PRO A 18 21.39 7.66 -4.73
N GLY A 19 20.22 7.96 -4.16
CA GLY A 19 19.15 6.99 -3.90
C GLY A 19 18.40 7.24 -2.58
N ASP A 20 18.91 8.10 -1.70
CA ASP A 20 18.35 8.37 -0.36
C ASP A 20 18.02 9.86 -0.18
N ASP A 21 17.41 10.50 -1.20
CA ASP A 21 16.95 11.88 -1.07
C ASP A 21 15.57 11.89 -0.36
N PRO A 22 15.51 12.35 0.91
CA PRO A 22 14.28 12.33 1.68
C PRO A 22 13.20 13.26 1.10
N LEU A 23 13.59 14.32 0.38
CA LEU A 23 12.64 15.22 -0.27
C LEU A 23 12.03 14.58 -1.51
N GLN A 24 12.81 13.80 -2.24
CA GLN A 24 12.32 13.10 -3.41
C GLN A 24 11.30 12.02 -3.02
N ARG A 25 11.61 11.22 -1.99
CA ARG A 25 10.65 10.27 -1.42
C ARG A 25 9.35 10.93 -0.98
N LEU A 26 9.45 12.03 -0.22
CA LEU A 26 8.28 12.76 0.24
C LEU A 26 7.46 13.33 -0.93
N GLN A 27 8.13 13.80 -1.98
CA GLN A 27 7.46 14.26 -3.20
C GLN A 27 6.72 13.12 -3.88
N GLU A 28 7.35 11.96 -4.04
CA GLU A 28 6.73 10.76 -4.62
C GLU A 28 5.52 10.28 -3.77
N GLU A 29 5.63 10.33 -2.45
CA GLU A 29 4.55 10.03 -1.49
C GLU A 29 3.40 11.04 -1.55
N THR A 30 3.68 12.32 -1.83
CA THR A 30 2.70 13.42 -1.76
C THR A 30 2.08 13.77 -3.13
N GLN A 31 2.69 13.36 -4.23
CA GLN A 31 2.29 13.82 -5.56
C GLN A 31 1.07 13.03 -6.08
N PRO A 32 -0.08 13.70 -6.34
CA PRO A 32 -1.22 13.05 -6.94
C PRO A 32 -0.86 12.60 -8.36
N SER A 33 -0.99 11.30 -8.63
CA SER A 33 -0.73 10.72 -9.96
C SER A 33 -1.66 11.36 -11.00
N GLY A 34 -1.12 12.26 -11.84
CA GLY A 34 -1.87 13.06 -12.82
C GLY A 34 -2.28 12.33 -14.11
N GLY A 35 -2.42 11.01 -14.09
CA GLY A 35 -2.96 10.21 -15.20
C GLY A 35 -4.39 9.77 -14.91
N ASP A 36 -5.16 9.40 -15.94
CA ASP A 36 -6.48 8.76 -15.80
C ASP A 36 -6.43 7.74 -14.67
N VAL A 37 -7.16 8.03 -13.60
CA VAL A 37 -7.06 7.32 -12.32
C VAL A 37 -7.61 5.93 -12.52
N ARG A 38 -6.71 4.98 -12.75
CA ARG A 38 -7.06 3.57 -12.77
C ARG A 38 -6.79 3.03 -11.37
N LEU A 39 -7.85 2.56 -10.74
CA LEU A 39 -7.77 1.79 -9.51
C LEU A 39 -7.02 0.51 -9.82
N ARG A 40 -6.00 0.19 -9.02
CA ARG A 40 -5.24 -1.04 -9.18
C ARG A 40 -5.49 -1.96 -8.00
N ALA A 41 -5.68 -3.25 -8.24
CA ALA A 41 -5.93 -4.20 -7.17
C ALA A 41 -5.20 -5.53 -7.37
N THR A 42 -4.79 -6.14 -6.27
CA THR A 42 -4.17 -7.47 -6.25
C THR A 42 -4.79 -8.33 -5.15
N THR A 43 -4.81 -9.64 -5.36
CA THR A 43 -5.28 -10.61 -4.35
C THR A 43 -4.10 -11.15 -3.56
N HIS A 44 -4.26 -11.20 -2.24
CA HIS A 44 -3.27 -11.71 -1.29
C HIS A 44 -3.91 -12.84 -0.46
N PRO A 45 -3.72 -14.12 -0.85
CA PRO A 45 -4.36 -15.25 -0.19
C PRO A 45 -3.82 -15.52 1.21
N GLU A 46 -2.58 -15.13 1.52
CA GLU A 46 -1.91 -15.37 2.80
C GLU A 46 -2.25 -14.28 3.85
N GLU A 47 -1.78 -14.48 5.08
CA GLU A 47 -1.88 -13.45 6.13
C GLU A 47 -1.04 -12.22 5.78
N ILE A 48 -1.59 -11.03 6.02
CA ILE A 48 -0.85 -9.76 5.94
C ILE A 48 -0.42 -9.37 7.35
N VAL A 49 0.85 -9.00 7.51
CA VAL A 49 1.40 -8.50 8.77
C VAL A 49 1.82 -7.06 8.56
N ILE A 50 1.20 -6.14 9.31
CA ILE A 50 1.47 -4.70 9.25
C ILE A 50 2.09 -4.32 10.59
N THR A 51 3.29 -3.73 10.57
CA THR A 51 4.02 -3.31 11.79
C THR A 51 4.12 -4.39 12.88
N GLY A 52 4.13 -5.68 12.49
CA GLY A 52 4.19 -6.83 13.39
C GLY A 52 2.84 -7.34 13.90
N ILE A 53 1.73 -6.76 13.44
CA ILE A 53 0.36 -7.15 13.79
C ILE A 53 -0.27 -7.88 12.60
N THR A 54 -0.75 -9.11 12.83
CA THR A 54 -1.51 -9.85 11.82
C THR A 54 -2.85 -9.16 11.58
N LEU A 55 -3.11 -8.84 10.32
CA LEU A 55 -4.35 -8.21 9.90
C LEU A 55 -5.54 -9.15 10.12
N MET A 56 -6.62 -8.62 10.70
CA MET A 56 -7.86 -9.36 10.90
C MET A 56 -9.07 -8.52 10.50
N CYS A 57 -10.04 -9.14 9.83
CA CYS A 57 -11.22 -8.42 9.39
C CYS A 57 -12.10 -8.14 10.61
N PRO A 58 -12.41 -6.87 10.94
CA PRO A 58 -13.19 -6.55 12.13
C PRO A 58 -14.65 -7.02 12.01
N GLN A 59 -15.14 -7.31 10.80
CA GLN A 59 -16.51 -7.76 10.56
C GLN A 59 -16.69 -9.28 10.69
N CYS A 60 -15.71 -10.08 10.30
CA CYS A 60 -15.85 -11.55 10.23
C CYS A 60 -14.70 -12.34 10.85
N GLY A 61 -13.62 -11.68 11.28
CA GLY A 61 -12.45 -12.32 11.89
C GLY A 61 -11.51 -13.03 10.91
N ALA A 62 -11.68 -12.88 9.60
CA ALA A 62 -10.76 -13.43 8.59
C ALA A 62 -9.33 -12.92 8.81
N ARG A 63 -8.32 -13.78 8.62
CA ARG A 63 -6.89 -13.39 8.68
C ARG A 63 -6.17 -13.40 7.34
N ARG A 64 -6.84 -13.91 6.32
CA ARG A 64 -6.29 -14.27 5.01
C ARG A 64 -7.32 -13.98 3.93
N ASP A 65 -7.00 -14.27 2.67
CA ASP A 65 -7.87 -13.99 1.54
C ASP A 65 -8.25 -12.50 1.49
N TRP A 66 -7.24 -11.68 1.25
CA TRP A 66 -7.31 -10.23 1.17
C TRP A 66 -7.26 -9.73 -0.26
N MET A 67 -7.92 -8.61 -0.51
CA MET A 67 -7.72 -7.81 -1.70
C MET A 67 -7.09 -6.49 -1.28
N VAL A 68 -5.93 -6.18 -1.84
CA VAL A 68 -5.22 -4.92 -1.60
C VAL A 68 -5.48 -4.03 -2.80
N ILE A 69 -5.98 -2.82 -2.54
CA ILE A 69 -6.41 -1.87 -3.56
C ILE A 69 -5.57 -0.61 -3.40
N CYS A 70 -4.96 -0.17 -4.48
CA CYS A 70 -4.34 1.14 -4.59
C CYS A 70 -5.23 2.03 -5.44
N ASP A 71 -5.81 3.04 -4.82
CA ASP A 71 -6.51 4.12 -5.50
C ASP A 71 -5.67 5.40 -5.34
N HIS A 72 -5.05 5.86 -6.41
CA HIS A 72 -4.01 6.89 -6.37
C HIS A 72 -2.84 6.57 -5.40
N ASN A 73 -2.88 7.16 -4.20
CA ASN A 73 -1.90 6.98 -3.13
C ASN A 73 -2.56 6.43 -1.85
N GLU A 74 -3.85 6.08 -1.90
CA GLU A 74 -4.58 5.49 -0.80
C GLU A 74 -4.61 3.97 -0.97
N ILE A 75 -4.13 3.27 0.05
CA ILE A 75 -4.22 1.82 0.11
C ILE A 75 -5.43 1.43 0.95
N SER A 76 -6.31 0.63 0.36
CA SER A 76 -7.42 0.02 1.09
C SER A 76 -7.31 -1.49 1.06
N ILE A 77 -7.72 -2.10 2.17
CA ILE A 77 -7.82 -3.55 2.31
C ILE A 77 -9.27 -3.93 2.28
N ARG A 78 -9.58 -4.97 1.51
CA ARG A 78 -10.91 -5.54 1.41
C ARG A 78 -10.90 -7.02 1.74
N CYS A 79 -11.78 -7.42 2.65
CA CYS A 79 -12.04 -8.81 2.96
C CYS A 79 -13.03 -9.40 1.95
N ARG A 80 -12.97 -10.72 1.77
CA ARG A 80 -13.93 -11.48 0.96
C ARG A 80 -15.37 -11.43 1.50
N CYS A 81 -15.61 -10.94 2.72
CA CYS A 81 -16.95 -10.58 3.22
C CYS A 81 -17.46 -9.20 2.78
N ALA A 82 -16.76 -8.55 1.85
CA ALA A 82 -17.02 -7.18 1.37
C ALA A 82 -16.72 -6.04 2.37
N HIS A 83 -16.23 -6.34 3.58
CA HIS A 83 -15.76 -5.29 4.49
C HIS A 83 -14.46 -4.66 3.96
N GLN A 84 -14.39 -3.33 3.95
CA GLN A 84 -13.27 -2.56 3.43
C GLN A 84 -12.94 -1.38 4.33
N TRP A 85 -11.64 -1.07 4.45
CA TRP A 85 -11.14 0.12 5.13
C TRP A 85 -9.86 0.61 4.46
N ILE A 86 -9.54 1.88 4.69
CA ILE A 86 -8.26 2.48 4.32
C ILE A 86 -7.25 2.04 5.37
N GLU A 87 -6.11 1.51 4.92
CA GLU A 87 -5.04 1.06 5.79
C GLU A 87 -3.92 2.11 5.82
N PRO A 88 -3.87 2.97 6.85
CA PRO A 88 -3.00 4.15 6.86
C PRO A 88 -1.51 3.81 6.96
N GLU A 89 -1.17 2.64 7.48
CA GLU A 89 0.21 2.19 7.63
C GLU A 89 0.77 1.55 6.35
N LEU A 90 -0.09 1.32 5.33
CA LEU A 90 0.35 0.83 4.03
C LEU A 90 0.47 2.00 3.05
N THR A 91 1.66 2.15 2.50
CA THR A 91 1.95 3.12 1.46
C THR A 91 1.81 2.50 0.08
N ARG A 92 1.81 3.36 -0.94
CA ARG A 92 1.93 2.92 -2.33
C ARG A 92 3.20 2.09 -2.57
N ALA A 93 4.32 2.42 -1.91
CA ALA A 93 5.54 1.65 -2.04
C ALA A 93 5.37 0.23 -1.48
N ASP A 94 4.65 0.08 -0.35
CA ASP A 94 4.32 -1.24 0.20
C ASP A 94 3.40 -2.02 -0.74
N TYR A 95 2.40 -1.35 -1.32
CA TYR A 95 1.54 -1.96 -2.35
C TYR A 95 2.34 -2.44 -3.56
N GLU A 96 3.24 -1.61 -4.09
CA GLU A 96 4.09 -1.93 -5.23
C GLU A 96 5.04 -3.10 -4.93
N ALA A 97 5.54 -3.22 -3.69
CA ALA A 97 6.32 -4.37 -3.26
C ALA A 97 5.51 -5.68 -3.22
N VAL A 98 4.19 -5.60 -3.01
CA VAL A 98 3.27 -6.75 -2.97
C VAL A 98 2.71 -7.08 -4.37
N ILE A 99 2.82 -6.15 -5.33
CA ILE A 99 2.14 -6.23 -6.63
C ILE A 99 2.73 -7.23 -7.63
N ASP A 100 3.93 -7.77 -7.34
CA ASP A 100 4.67 -8.68 -8.22
C ASP A 100 3.91 -10.00 -8.50
N ILE A 101 2.79 -10.23 -7.81
CA ILE A 101 1.86 -11.35 -8.00
C ILE A 101 0.57 -10.93 -8.73
N GLY A 102 0.66 -9.99 -9.68
CA GLY A 102 -0.37 -9.82 -10.71
C GLY A 102 -1.45 -8.76 -10.45
N GLY A 103 -1.10 -7.62 -9.84
CA GLY A 103 -2.05 -6.51 -9.71
C GLY A 103 -2.58 -5.99 -11.04
N GLN A 104 -3.90 -5.87 -11.16
CA GLN A 104 -4.65 -5.48 -12.37
C GLN A 104 -5.28 -4.10 -12.22
N ASP A 105 -5.37 -3.36 -13.33
CA ASP A 105 -6.11 -2.10 -13.40
C ASP A 105 -7.60 -2.36 -13.61
N TYR A 106 -8.44 -1.61 -12.92
CA TYR A 106 -9.88 -1.70 -12.99
C TYR A 106 -10.53 -0.32 -13.19
N PRO A 107 -11.70 -0.25 -13.85
CA PRO A 107 -12.44 1.00 -14.02
C PRO A 107 -13.11 1.48 -12.73
N SER A 108 -13.31 0.59 -11.76
CA SER A 108 -13.91 0.90 -10.46
C SER A 108 -13.59 -0.18 -9.42
N LEU A 109 -13.77 0.17 -8.15
CA LEU A 109 -13.65 -0.74 -7.02
C LEU A 109 -14.62 -1.93 -7.12
N GLU A 110 -15.89 -1.66 -7.48
CA GLU A 110 -16.90 -2.72 -7.63
C GLU A 110 -16.53 -3.70 -8.74
N ALA A 111 -16.02 -3.21 -9.87
CA ALA A 111 -15.57 -4.08 -10.95
C ALA A 111 -14.40 -4.97 -10.50
N ALA A 112 -13.46 -4.41 -9.75
CA ALA A 112 -12.34 -5.15 -9.17
C ALA A 112 -12.82 -6.22 -8.18
N ALA A 113 -13.71 -5.85 -7.25
CA ALA A 113 -14.25 -6.75 -6.24
C ALA A 113 -15.05 -7.89 -6.87
N GLN A 114 -15.89 -7.61 -7.87
CA GLN A 114 -16.65 -8.62 -8.59
C GLN A 114 -15.75 -9.59 -9.36
N ALA A 115 -14.74 -9.06 -10.06
CA ALA A 115 -13.83 -9.88 -10.86
C ALA A 115 -12.96 -10.81 -10.00
N ALA A 116 -12.55 -10.35 -8.81
CA ALA A 116 -11.70 -11.11 -7.89
C ALA A 116 -12.49 -11.96 -6.86
N GLY A 117 -13.82 -11.82 -6.78
CA GLY A 117 -14.66 -12.54 -5.81
C GLY A 117 -14.68 -11.96 -4.39
N TYR A 118 -14.42 -10.66 -4.25
CA TYR A 118 -14.42 -9.87 -3.01
C TYR A 118 -15.67 -8.98 -2.87
N ASP A 119 -16.69 -9.25 -3.67
CA ASP A 119 -18.02 -8.62 -3.63
C ASP A 119 -18.91 -9.10 -2.47
N GLY A 120 -18.46 -10.09 -1.70
CA GLY A 120 -19.19 -10.68 -0.57
C GLY A 120 -19.85 -12.02 -0.89
N THR A 121 -19.91 -12.42 -2.16
CA THR A 121 -20.53 -13.70 -2.58
C THR A 121 -19.84 -14.93 -1.99
N LEU A 122 -18.55 -14.81 -1.68
CA LEU A 122 -17.71 -15.88 -1.15
C LEU A 122 -17.40 -15.70 0.36
N ALA A 123 -18.22 -14.92 1.08
CA ALA A 123 -18.07 -14.73 2.52
C ALA A 123 -18.04 -16.08 3.27
N GLY A 124 -17.10 -16.23 4.22
CA GLY A 124 -16.97 -17.41 5.06
C GLY A 124 -16.24 -18.60 4.44
N THR A 125 -16.02 -18.64 3.12
CA THR A 125 -15.28 -19.74 2.44
C THR A 125 -13.84 -19.93 2.96
N TYR A 126 -13.23 -18.83 3.43
CA TYR A 126 -11.87 -18.77 3.98
C TYR A 126 -11.76 -19.20 5.45
N LEU A 127 -12.88 -19.37 6.17
CA LEU A 127 -12.88 -19.79 7.58
C LEU A 127 -12.82 -21.31 7.75
N ALA A 128 -13.11 -22.07 6.69
CA ALA A 128 -13.36 -23.50 6.77
C ALA A 128 -12.10 -24.40 6.80
N VAL A 129 -10.89 -23.85 6.68
CA VAL A 129 -9.67 -24.68 6.78
C VAL A 129 -9.19 -24.65 8.24
N PRO A 130 -9.36 -25.75 9.00
CA PRO A 130 -8.78 -25.84 10.33
C PRO A 130 -7.25 -25.77 10.20
N ARG A 131 -6.63 -25.02 11.09
CA ARG A 131 -5.17 -24.97 11.24
C ARG A 131 -4.70 -26.38 11.60
N ALA A 132 -3.72 -26.92 10.88
CA ALA A 132 -2.97 -28.05 11.41
C ALA A 132 -2.23 -27.56 12.66
N GLU A 133 -2.54 -28.17 13.81
CA GLU A 133 -1.86 -27.91 15.08
C GLU A 133 -0.38 -28.27 15.03
#